data_AF-A0A3P5XXL0-F1
#
_entry.id   AF-A0A3P5XXL0-F1
#
_cell.length_a   1.000
_cell.length_b   1.000
_cell.length_c   1.000
_cell.angle_alpha   90.00
_cell.angle_beta   90.00
_cell.angle_gamma   90.00
#
_symmetry.space_group_name_H-M   'P 1'
#
loop_
_entity.id
_entity.type
_entity.pdbx_description
1 polymer ?
#
loop_
_entity_poly.entity_id
_entity_poly.type
_entity_poly.pdbx_seq_one_letter_code
_entity_poly.pdbx_strand_id
1 'polypeptide(L)'
;MTYSGSTEGFLSAGRVLISQTLAQLRLAPRTPLTITCSGEARYLDPDLEQWAFERSVCLGACDSLVDAMMLVSTRLGSGDIACGDDPALGFTPQLIAVVDADQGLVLAGEVANGGVTWLQPVRSDAEARAVVSLACSQRAEAQHLADLGRHAEANRLRRQAAATEGRLVDPFWRDAAQLVLLQRRAA
;
A
#
# COMPACT_ATOMS: atom_id res chain seq x y z
N MET A 1 32.52 42.39 -28.88
CA MET A 1 31.41 41.89 -28.06
C MET A 1 31.74 40.47 -27.64
N THR A 2 32.22 40.28 -26.42
CA THR A 2 32.45 38.94 -25.85
C THR A 2 31.16 38.48 -25.19
N TYR A 3 30.53 37.46 -25.78
CA TYR A 3 29.33 36.83 -25.23
C TYR A 3 29.75 36.01 -24.01
N SER A 4 29.51 36.54 -22.80
CA SER A 4 29.70 35.79 -21.56
C SER A 4 28.53 34.83 -21.42
N GLY A 5 28.61 33.69 -22.10
CA GLY A 5 27.65 32.60 -21.96
C GLY A 5 27.72 32.05 -20.54
N SER A 6 26.63 32.16 -19.79
CA SER A 6 26.50 31.70 -18.41
C SER A 6 26.65 30.18 -18.31
N THR A 7 27.86 29.71 -18.02
CA THR A 7 28.22 28.29 -17.82
C THR A 7 27.52 27.66 -16.62
N GLU A 8 27.07 28.47 -15.66
CA GLU A 8 26.37 28.01 -14.44
C GLU A 8 25.03 27.31 -14.73
N GLY A 9 24.28 27.78 -15.74
CA GLY A 9 23.00 27.17 -16.11
C GLY A 9 23.16 25.77 -16.71
N PHE A 10 24.22 25.54 -17.48
CA PHE A 10 24.52 24.23 -18.07
C PHE A 10 25.05 23.23 -17.05
N LEU A 11 25.87 23.69 -16.09
CA LEU A 11 26.35 22.85 -14.99
C LEU A 11 25.22 22.44 -14.04
N SER A 12 24.23 23.31 -13.80
CA SER A 12 23.06 22.97 -12.99
C SER A 12 22.15 21.97 -13.72
N ALA A 13 21.87 22.20 -15.01
CA ALA A 13 21.07 21.29 -15.82
C ALA A 13 21.71 19.90 -15.95
N GLY A 14 23.02 19.84 -16.20
CA GLY A 14 23.77 18.58 -16.26
C GLY A 14 23.76 17.81 -14.94
N ARG A 15 23.88 18.51 -13.80
CA ARG A 15 23.81 17.90 -12.47
C ARG A 15 22.42 17.36 -12.13
N VAL A 16 21.37 18.09 -12.51
CA VAL A 16 19.97 17.63 -12.37
C VAL A 16 19.73 16.38 -13.20
N LEU A 17 20.14 16.38 -14.47
CA LEU A 17 20.01 15.22 -15.36
C LEU A 17 20.75 14.00 -14.82
N ILE A 18 22.01 14.13 -14.39
CA ILE A 18 22.77 13.02 -13.81
C ILE A 18 22.09 12.48 -12.55
N SER A 19 21.55 13.36 -11.70
CA SER A 19 20.87 12.95 -10.46
C SER A 19 19.56 12.22 -10.75
N GLN A 20 18.79 12.67 -11.74
CA GLN A 20 17.57 12.00 -12.20
C GLN A 20 17.87 10.65 -12.82
N THR A 21 18.86 10.56 -13.71
CA THR A 21 19.27 9.29 -14.34
C THR A 21 19.79 8.29 -13.30
N LEU A 22 20.57 8.74 -12.31
CA LEU A 22 21.02 7.87 -11.21
C LEU A 22 19.85 7.40 -10.33
N ALA A 23 18.87 8.26 -10.06
CA ALA A 23 17.68 7.87 -9.33
C ALA A 23 16.86 6.83 -10.11
N GLN A 24 16.67 7.03 -11.42
CA GLN A 24 15.99 6.08 -12.29
C GLN A 24 16.72 4.74 -12.36
N LEU A 25 18.05 4.73 -12.47
CA LEU A 25 18.85 3.49 -12.47
C LEU A 25 18.73 2.72 -11.15
N ARG A 26 18.59 3.41 -10.02
CA ARG A 26 18.35 2.78 -8.71
C ARG A 26 16.94 2.20 -8.57
N LEU A 27 15.96 2.79 -9.24
CA LEU A 27 14.55 2.36 -9.23
C LEU A 27 14.24 1.29 -10.27
N ALA A 28 14.97 1.24 -11.38
CA ALA A 28 14.76 0.29 -12.48
C ALA A 28 14.61 -1.19 -12.04
N PRO A 29 15.40 -1.74 -11.09
CA PRO A 29 15.19 -3.12 -10.63
C PRO A 29 14.00 -3.27 -9.68
N ARG A 30 13.43 -2.17 -9.17
CA ARG A 30 12.31 -2.14 -8.22
C ARG A 30 10.96 -1.87 -8.89
N THR A 31 10.91 -1.76 -10.21
CA THR A 31 9.67 -1.57 -10.98
C THR A 31 9.35 -2.81 -11.82
N PRO A 32 8.07 -3.11 -12.08
CA PRO A 32 6.89 -2.29 -11.76
C PRO A 32 6.43 -2.47 -10.31
N LEU A 33 5.72 -1.47 -9.80
CA LEU A 33 5.01 -1.53 -8.53
C LEU A 33 3.69 -2.27 -8.73
N THR A 34 3.51 -3.40 -8.07
CA THR A 34 2.26 -4.17 -8.12
C THR A 34 1.34 -3.72 -7.00
N ILE A 35 0.06 -3.54 -7.33
CA ILE A 35 -0.96 -3.06 -6.41
C ILE A 35 -1.93 -4.19 -6.14
N THR A 36 -2.10 -4.53 -4.87
CA THR A 36 -3.06 -5.52 -4.42
C THR A 36 -4.04 -4.91 -3.43
N CYS A 37 -5.27 -5.41 -3.44
CA CYS A 37 -6.26 -5.10 -2.44
C CYS A 37 -6.65 -6.38 -1.71
N SER A 38 -6.43 -6.43 -0.40
CA SER A 38 -6.98 -7.48 0.43
C SER A 38 -8.29 -7.03 1.07
N GLY A 39 -9.17 -8.01 1.28
CA GLY A 39 -10.50 -7.77 1.79
C GLY A 39 -11.23 -9.06 2.07
N GLU A 40 -12.50 -8.92 2.40
CA GLU A 40 -13.37 -10.04 2.72
C GLU A 40 -14.28 -10.31 1.53
N ALA A 41 -14.21 -11.54 1.01
CA ALA A 41 -15.13 -12.05 0.03
C ALA A 41 -16.26 -12.79 0.75
N ARG A 42 -17.50 -12.59 0.29
CA ARG A 42 -18.70 -13.29 0.77
C ARG A 42 -19.65 -13.54 -0.38
N TYR A 43 -20.37 -14.66 -0.34
CA TYR A 43 -21.48 -14.86 -1.26
C TYR A 43 -22.64 -13.94 -0.88
N LEU A 44 -23.33 -13.42 -1.90
CA LEU A 44 -24.50 -12.55 -1.74
C LEU A 44 -25.78 -13.34 -1.43
N ASP A 45 -25.70 -14.67 -1.42
CA ASP A 45 -26.78 -15.55 -0.99
C ASP A 45 -26.95 -15.47 0.54
N PRO A 46 -28.15 -15.08 1.04
CA PRO A 46 -28.46 -15.02 2.47
C PRO A 46 -28.14 -16.31 3.24
N ASP A 47 -28.29 -17.47 2.60
CA ASP A 47 -28.04 -18.77 3.25
C ASP A 47 -26.53 -19.07 3.40
N LEU A 48 -25.69 -18.32 2.68
CA LEU A 48 -24.23 -18.41 2.70
C LEU A 48 -23.56 -17.17 3.31
N GLU A 49 -24.32 -16.20 3.83
CA GLU A 49 -23.79 -14.94 4.40
C GLU A 49 -22.74 -15.15 5.49
N GLN A 50 -22.84 -16.26 6.23
CA GLN A 50 -21.88 -16.62 7.29
C GLN A 50 -20.51 -17.09 6.76
N TRP A 51 -20.36 -17.31 5.45
CA TRP A 51 -19.14 -17.82 4.80
C TRP A 51 -18.32 -16.67 4.21
N ALA A 52 -17.74 -15.88 5.11
CA ALA A 52 -16.82 -14.83 4.76
C ALA A 52 -15.37 -15.31 4.85
N PHE A 53 -14.54 -14.98 3.85
CA PHE A 53 -13.13 -15.38 3.83
C PHE A 53 -12.23 -14.30 3.23
N GLU A 54 -10.98 -14.30 3.65
CA GLU A 54 -9.99 -13.34 3.15
C GLU A 54 -9.57 -13.66 1.72
N ARG A 55 -9.50 -12.61 0.89
CA ARG A 55 -8.99 -12.66 -0.47
C ARG A 55 -8.16 -11.43 -0.78
N SER A 56 -7.20 -11.63 -1.67
CA SER A 56 -6.41 -10.56 -2.28
C SER A 56 -6.65 -10.54 -3.78
N VAL A 57 -6.88 -9.35 -4.31
CA VAL A 57 -7.10 -9.10 -5.75
C VAL A 57 -6.00 -8.17 -6.27
N CYS A 58 -5.52 -8.42 -7.48
CA CYS A 58 -4.57 -7.53 -8.16
C CYS A 58 -5.33 -6.38 -8.82
N LEU A 59 -4.94 -5.13 -8.54
CA LEU A 59 -5.53 -3.95 -9.16
C LEU A 59 -4.77 -3.50 -10.42
N GLY A 60 -3.54 -3.97 -10.59
CA GLY A 60 -2.65 -3.65 -11.70
C GLY A 60 -1.23 -3.38 -11.24
N ALA A 61 -0.43 -2.82 -12.15
CA ALA A 61 0.95 -2.44 -11.89
C ALA A 61 1.26 -1.06 -12.49
N CYS A 62 2.19 -0.33 -11.89
CA CYS A 62 2.59 1.02 -12.30
C CYS A 62 4.10 1.22 -12.15
N ASP A 63 4.69 2.12 -12.94
CA ASP A 63 6.14 2.41 -12.85
C ASP A 63 6.47 3.50 -11.82
N SER A 64 5.46 4.13 -11.21
CA SER A 64 5.63 5.17 -10.21
C SER A 64 4.64 5.04 -9.05
N LEU A 65 5.05 5.52 -7.87
CA LEU A 65 4.21 5.53 -6.67
C LEU A 65 3.00 6.46 -6.81
N VAL A 66 3.15 7.58 -7.53
CA VAL A 66 2.07 8.52 -7.80
C VAL A 66 1.00 7.87 -8.67
N ASP A 67 1.40 7.19 -9.75
CA ASP A 67 0.47 6.47 -10.62
C ASP A 67 -0.23 5.33 -9.88
N ALA A 68 0.50 4.60 -9.02
CA ALA A 68 -0.09 3.58 -8.17
C ALA A 68 -1.17 4.15 -7.23
N MET A 69 -0.90 5.29 -6.58
CA MET A 69 -1.89 5.96 -5.72
C MET A 69 -3.10 6.48 -6.50
N MET A 70 -2.90 6.97 -7.72
CA MET A 70 -3.95 7.43 -8.61
C MET A 70 -4.84 6.27 -9.10
N LEU A 71 -4.22 5.14 -9.49
CA LEU A 71 -4.95 3.94 -9.90
C LEU A 71 -5.83 3.43 -8.76
N VAL A 72 -5.29 3.34 -7.54
CA VAL A 72 -6.04 2.93 -6.34
C VAL A 72 -7.24 3.85 -6.10
N SER A 73 -7.03 5.16 -6.14
CA SER A 73 -8.10 6.14 -5.92
C SER A 73 -9.20 6.02 -6.97
N THR A 74 -8.82 5.78 -8.23
CA THR A 74 -9.75 5.63 -9.35
C THR A 74 -10.59 4.35 -9.22
N ARG A 75 -9.95 3.21 -8.92
CA ARG A 75 -10.64 1.92 -8.74
C ARG A 75 -11.58 1.94 -7.55
N LEU A 76 -11.13 2.47 -6.41
CA LEU A 76 -11.97 2.60 -5.21
C LEU A 76 -13.15 3.55 -5.42
N GLY A 77 -12.92 4.70 -6.05
CA GLY A 77 -13.98 5.69 -6.30
C GLY A 77 -15.03 5.23 -7.31
N SER A 78 -14.66 4.33 -8.23
CA SER A 78 -15.59 3.73 -9.20
C SER A 78 -16.28 2.46 -8.70
N GLY A 79 -15.85 1.91 -7.56
CA GLY A 79 -16.32 0.60 -7.07
C GLY A 79 -15.82 -0.58 -7.92
N ASP A 80 -14.85 -0.37 -8.79
CA ASP A 80 -14.30 -1.37 -9.71
C ASP A 80 -13.23 -2.24 -9.01
N ILE A 81 -13.64 -2.91 -7.94
CA ILE A 81 -12.82 -3.91 -7.23
C ILE A 81 -13.68 -5.15 -7.00
N ALA A 82 -13.60 -6.09 -7.93
CA ALA A 82 -14.28 -7.37 -7.86
C ALA A 82 -13.32 -8.51 -7.50
N CYS A 83 -13.83 -9.53 -6.81
CA CYS A 83 -13.10 -10.74 -6.50
C CYS A 83 -13.42 -11.83 -7.53
N GLY A 84 -12.77 -11.76 -8.70
CA GLY A 84 -13.01 -12.71 -9.80
C GLY A 84 -14.29 -12.42 -10.57
N ASP A 85 -14.71 -13.39 -11.40
CA ASP A 85 -15.79 -13.22 -12.38
C ASP A 85 -17.16 -13.69 -11.87
N ASP A 86 -17.26 -14.22 -10.65
CA ASP A 86 -18.51 -14.70 -10.08
C ASP A 86 -19.36 -13.52 -9.57
N PRO A 87 -20.51 -13.20 -10.22
CA PRO A 87 -21.35 -12.09 -9.82
C PRO A 87 -22.04 -12.30 -8.47
N ALA A 88 -22.12 -13.55 -7.99
CA ALA A 88 -22.67 -13.87 -6.68
C ALA A 88 -21.65 -13.62 -5.54
N LEU A 89 -20.38 -13.34 -5.87
CA LEU A 89 -19.33 -13.10 -4.89
C LEU A 89 -19.10 -11.60 -4.68
N GLY A 90 -19.59 -11.09 -3.56
CA GLY A 90 -19.29 -9.73 -3.10
C GLY A 90 -17.88 -9.64 -2.52
N PHE A 91 -17.21 -8.51 -2.75
CA PHE A 91 -15.91 -8.21 -2.14
C PHE A 91 -16.00 -6.91 -1.36
N THR A 92 -15.49 -6.92 -0.13
CA THR A 92 -15.34 -5.72 0.69
C THR A 92 -13.85 -5.41 0.84
N PRO A 93 -13.33 -4.44 0.07
CA PRO A 93 -11.97 -3.93 0.20
C PRO A 93 -11.64 -3.48 1.62
N GLN A 94 -10.44 -3.81 2.11
CA GLN A 94 -10.02 -3.46 3.49
C GLN A 94 -8.62 -2.86 3.55
N LEU A 95 -7.68 -3.41 2.80
CA LEU A 95 -6.29 -2.94 2.79
C LEU A 95 -5.77 -2.92 1.36
N ILE A 96 -5.03 -1.87 1.03
CA ILE A 96 -4.23 -1.76 -0.19
C ILE A 96 -2.77 -1.99 0.18
N ALA A 97 -2.07 -2.79 -0.62
CA ALA A 97 -0.62 -2.93 -0.56
C ALA A 97 -0.02 -2.65 -1.94
N VAL A 98 0.96 -1.75 -1.97
CA VAL A 98 1.82 -1.49 -3.13
C VAL A 98 3.17 -2.13 -2.83
N VAL A 99 3.59 -3.07 -3.67
CA VAL A 99 4.87 -3.78 -3.52
C VAL A 99 5.73 -3.57 -4.75
N ASP A 100 7.04 -3.54 -4.56
CA ASP A 100 7.99 -3.46 -5.67
C ASP A 100 8.21 -4.85 -6.31
N ALA A 101 9.04 -4.88 -7.37
CA ALA A 101 9.36 -6.12 -8.07
C ALA A 101 10.06 -7.18 -7.18
N ASP A 102 10.74 -6.75 -6.11
CA ASP A 102 11.42 -7.61 -5.13
C ASP A 102 10.49 -8.01 -3.96
N GLN A 103 9.18 -7.73 -4.05
CA GLN A 103 8.18 -7.93 -3.00
C GLN A 103 8.40 -7.06 -1.74
N GLY A 104 9.22 -6.01 -1.85
CA GLY A 104 9.37 -4.99 -0.83
C GLY A 104 8.11 -4.13 -0.74
N LEU A 105 7.55 -3.98 0.46
CA LEU A 105 6.40 -3.13 0.68
C LEU A 105 6.79 -1.66 0.43
N VAL A 106 6.13 -1.01 -0.52
CA VAL A 106 6.34 0.41 -0.86
C VAL A 106 5.39 1.30 -0.06
N LEU A 107 4.12 0.93 -0.01
CA LEU A 107 3.08 1.70 0.67
C LEU A 107 1.89 0.80 0.98
N ALA A 108 1.21 1.05 2.10
CA ALA A 108 -0.06 0.40 2.40
C ALA A 108 -1.09 1.42 2.91
N GLY A 109 -2.38 1.10 2.74
CA GLY A 109 -3.47 1.99 3.15
C GLY A 109 -4.73 1.23 3.50
N GLU A 110 -5.45 1.70 4.52
CA GLU A 110 -6.75 1.16 4.90
C GLU A 110 -7.84 1.72 4.00
N VAL A 111 -8.76 0.86 3.57
CA VAL A 111 -9.89 1.25 2.73
C VAL A 111 -11.11 1.51 3.59
N ALA A 112 -11.72 2.68 3.39
CA ALA A 112 -12.98 3.04 4.01
C ALA A 112 -13.76 3.98 3.10
N ASN A 113 -15.08 3.80 3.02
CA ASN A 113 -16.00 4.70 2.30
C ASN A 113 -15.58 5.01 0.84
N GLY A 114 -15.08 4.00 0.11
CA GLY A 114 -14.63 4.17 -1.28
C GLY A 114 -13.33 4.98 -1.44
N GLY A 115 -12.60 5.22 -0.35
CA GLY A 115 -11.31 5.90 -0.34
C GLY A 115 -10.24 5.11 0.41
N VAL A 116 -8.99 5.56 0.28
CA VAL A 116 -7.83 4.96 0.95
C VAL A 116 -7.21 5.96 1.93
N THR A 117 -7.03 5.53 3.17
CA THR A 117 -6.22 6.22 4.18
C THR A 117 -4.85 5.57 4.23
N TRP A 118 -3.86 6.24 3.64
CA TRP A 118 -2.49 5.72 3.61
C TRP A 118 -1.85 5.71 4.99
N LEU A 119 -1.26 4.57 5.33
CA LEU A 119 -0.59 4.33 6.59
C LEU A 119 0.76 5.05 6.62
N GLN A 120 1.08 5.68 7.76
CA GLN A 120 2.37 6.34 7.92
C GLN A 120 3.49 5.30 8.10
N PRO A 121 4.50 5.28 7.21
CA PRO A 121 5.63 4.38 7.34
C PRO A 121 6.36 4.59 8.67
N VAL A 122 6.94 3.53 9.20
CA VAL A 122 7.86 3.65 10.33
C VAL A 122 9.07 4.53 9.98
N ARG A 123 9.51 5.32 10.95
CA ARG A 123 10.59 6.30 10.81
C ARG A 123 11.94 5.77 11.31
N SER A 124 11.93 4.64 12.01
CA SER A 124 13.13 4.04 12.58
C SER A 124 12.96 2.54 12.79
N ASP A 125 14.07 1.83 12.95
CA ASP A 125 14.05 0.39 13.25
C ASP A 125 13.51 0.09 14.66
N ALA A 126 13.65 1.03 15.60
CA ALA A 126 13.04 0.90 16.93
C ALA A 126 11.51 0.89 16.84
N GLU A 127 10.96 1.79 16.02
CA GLU A 127 9.53 1.83 15.73
C GLU A 127 9.08 0.59 14.94
N ALA A 128 9.87 0.13 13.97
CA ALA A 128 9.60 -1.11 13.24
C ALA A 128 9.47 -2.31 14.19
N ARG A 129 10.38 -2.45 15.16
CA ARG A 129 10.29 -3.51 16.18
C ARG A 129 9.02 -3.39 17.02
N ALA A 130 8.66 -2.17 17.45
CA ALA A 130 7.42 -1.95 18.21
C ALA A 130 6.17 -2.33 17.41
N VAL A 131 6.15 -2.00 16.11
CA VAL A 131 5.07 -2.39 15.19
C VAL A 131 4.95 -3.90 15.06
N VAL A 132 6.07 -4.63 14.90
CA VAL A 132 6.08 -6.10 14.87
C VAL A 132 5.52 -6.68 16.16
N SER A 133 5.98 -6.19 17.32
CA SER A 133 5.47 -6.66 18.62
C SER A 133 3.97 -6.45 18.76
N LEU A 134 3.46 -5.29 18.35
CA LEU A 134 2.03 -4.98 18.38
C LEU A 134 1.23 -5.91 17.46
N ALA A 135 1.65 -6.07 16.21
CA ALA A 135 0.98 -6.96 15.25
C ALA A 135 0.95 -8.41 15.75
N CYS A 136 2.06 -8.90 16.32
CA CYS A 136 2.12 -10.22 16.94
C CYS A 136 1.12 -10.36 18.10
N SER A 137 1.01 -9.36 18.99
CA SER A 137 0.02 -9.41 20.07
C SER A 137 -1.42 -9.39 19.55
N GLN A 138 -1.70 -8.60 18.51
CA GLN A 138 -3.03 -8.54 17.89
C GLN A 138 -3.40 -9.89 17.27
N ARG A 139 -2.45 -10.58 16.63
CA ARG A 139 -2.68 -11.93 16.09
C ARG A 139 -2.88 -12.99 17.16
N ALA A 140 -2.10 -12.94 18.25
CA ALA A 140 -2.26 -13.86 19.36
C ALA A 140 -3.66 -13.74 19.97
N GLU A 141 -4.12 -12.50 20.20
CA GLU A 141 -5.47 -12.25 20.70
C GLU A 141 -6.55 -12.63 19.68
N ALA A 142 -6.33 -12.37 18.38
CA ALA A 142 -7.24 -12.82 17.34
C ALA A 142 -7.41 -14.35 17.34
N GLN A 143 -6.32 -15.09 17.52
CA GLN A 143 -6.37 -16.55 17.61
C GLN A 143 -7.13 -16.98 18.86
N HIS A 144 -6.86 -16.36 20.02
CA HIS A 144 -7.59 -16.65 21.25
C HIS A 144 -9.11 -16.43 21.09
N LEU A 145 -9.52 -15.32 20.48
CA LEU A 145 -10.94 -15.06 20.19
C LEU A 145 -11.54 -16.06 19.20
N ALA A 146 -10.78 -16.50 18.20
CA ALA A 146 -11.22 -17.51 17.25
C ALA A 146 -11.44 -18.87 17.95
N ASP A 147 -10.56 -19.26 18.88
CA ASP A 147 -10.70 -20.50 19.67
C ASP A 147 -11.95 -20.46 20.57
N LEU A 148 -12.39 -19.26 20.98
CA LEU A 148 -13.65 -19.03 21.71
C LEU A 148 -14.89 -18.90 20.80
N GLY A 149 -14.75 -19.10 19.48
CA GLY A 149 -15.84 -18.95 18.51
C GLY A 149 -16.24 -17.50 18.20
N ARG A 150 -15.51 -16.49 18.72
CA ARG A 150 -15.76 -15.05 18.51
C ARG A 150 -15.15 -14.57 17.20
N HIS A 151 -15.55 -15.20 16.09
CA HIS A 151 -14.91 -15.02 14.78
C HIS A 151 -14.94 -13.58 14.24
N ALA A 152 -16.04 -12.85 14.44
CA ALA A 152 -16.14 -11.46 13.98
C ALA A 152 -15.08 -10.54 14.65
N GLU A 153 -14.83 -10.76 15.94
CA GLU A 153 -13.84 -10.01 16.71
C GLU A 153 -12.41 -10.45 16.37
N ALA A 154 -12.20 -11.75 16.19
CA ALA A 154 -10.94 -12.29 15.68
C ALA A 154 -10.58 -11.70 14.31
N ASN A 155 -11.53 -11.64 13.37
CA ASN A 155 -11.33 -11.06 12.04
C ASN A 155 -11.03 -9.56 12.13
N ARG A 156 -11.71 -8.82 13.03
CA ARG A 156 -11.37 -7.42 13.29
C ARG A 156 -9.91 -7.26 13.75
N LEU A 157 -9.43 -8.09 14.68
CA LEU A 157 -8.05 -8.03 15.15
C LEU A 157 -7.04 -8.44 14.08
N ARG A 158 -7.36 -9.42 13.22
CA ARG A 158 -6.52 -9.78 12.07
C ARG A 158 -6.36 -8.61 11.10
N ARG A 159 -7.45 -7.91 10.78
CA ARG A 159 -7.42 -6.69 9.96
C ARG A 159 -6.56 -5.60 10.59
N GLN A 160 -6.71 -5.39 11.90
CA GLN A 160 -5.88 -4.42 12.63
C GLN A 160 -4.40 -4.82 12.62
N ALA A 161 -4.07 -6.10 12.77
CA ALA A 161 -2.69 -6.57 12.66
C ALA A 161 -2.11 -6.31 11.27
N ALA A 162 -2.86 -6.61 10.21
CA ALA A 162 -2.45 -6.34 8.83
C ALA A 162 -2.24 -4.83 8.58
N ALA A 163 -3.12 -3.97 9.08
CA ALA A 163 -2.95 -2.52 9.01
C ALA A 163 -1.73 -2.04 9.81
N THR A 164 -1.50 -2.58 11.01
CA THR A 164 -0.29 -2.30 11.81
C THR A 164 0.97 -2.63 11.01
N GLU A 165 1.01 -3.79 10.35
CA GLU A 165 2.15 -4.21 9.52
C GLU A 165 2.29 -3.45 8.22
N GLY A 166 1.21 -2.91 7.66
CA GLY A 166 1.26 -2.04 6.49
C GLY A 166 2.16 -0.81 6.69
N ARG A 167 2.54 -0.50 7.94
CA ARG A 167 3.51 0.55 8.28
C ARG A 167 4.97 0.13 8.07
N LEU A 168 5.25 -1.18 7.97
CA LEU A 168 6.58 -1.77 7.79
C LEU A 168 7.04 -1.67 6.32
N VAL A 169 6.98 -0.45 5.77
CA VAL A 169 7.54 -0.15 4.44
C VAL A 169 9.02 -0.54 4.41
N ASP A 170 9.41 -1.18 3.32
CA ASP A 170 10.78 -1.61 3.06
C ASP A 170 11.74 -0.43 3.23
N PRO A 171 12.89 -0.60 3.91
CA PRO A 171 13.86 0.48 4.14
C PRO A 171 14.21 1.29 2.90
N PHE A 172 14.27 0.68 1.72
CA PHE A 172 14.54 1.36 0.46
C PHE A 172 13.47 2.43 0.13
N TRP A 173 12.21 2.16 0.45
CA TRP A 173 11.07 3.00 0.08
C TRP A 173 10.62 3.98 1.16
N ARG A 174 11.05 3.82 2.42
CA ARG A 174 10.54 4.60 3.57
C ARG A 174 10.57 6.11 3.32
N ASP A 175 11.68 6.65 2.84
CA ASP A 175 11.84 8.10 2.62
C ASP A 175 10.93 8.59 1.49
N ALA A 176 10.88 7.86 0.37
CA ALA A 176 10.02 8.20 -0.76
C ALA A 176 8.53 8.13 -0.39
N ALA A 177 8.13 7.10 0.35
CA ALA A 177 6.77 6.92 0.85
C ALA A 177 6.39 8.04 1.83
N GLN A 178 7.27 8.42 2.75
CA GLN A 178 7.02 9.55 3.65
C GLN A 178 6.85 10.86 2.87
N LEU A 179 7.73 11.11 1.90
CA LEU A 179 7.72 12.33 1.10
C LEU A 179 6.42 12.48 0.29
N VAL A 180 5.97 11.42 -0.39
CA VAL A 180 4.71 11.49 -1.18
C VAL A 180 3.50 11.73 -0.29
N LEU A 181 3.47 11.14 0.93
CA LEU A 181 2.37 11.34 1.86
C LEU A 181 2.33 12.76 2.44
N LEU A 182 3.49 13.38 2.65
CA LEU A 182 3.58 14.79 3.07
C LEU A 182 3.08 15.73 1.97
N GLN A 183 3.47 15.49 0.71
CA GLN A 183 3.03 16.29 -0.43
C GLN A 183 1.51 16.24 -0.62
N ARG A 184 0.90 15.06 -0.44
CA ARG A 184 -0.56 14.91 -0.56
C ARG A 184 -1.34 15.66 0.53
N ARG A 185 -0.79 15.80 1.74
CA ARG A 185 -1.46 16.54 2.83
C ARG A 185 -1.44 18.06 2.62
N ALA A 186 -0.53 18.55 1.78
CA ALA A 186 -0.38 19.97 1.47
C ALA A 186 -1.20 20.41 0.25
N ALA A 187 -1.74 19.46 -0.52
CA ALA A 187 -2.59 19.68 -1.68
C ALA A 187 -4.08 19.59 -1.31
#